data_AF-A0AAN9MQV9-F1
#
_entry.id   AF-A0AAN9MQV9-F1
#
_cell.length_a   1.000
_cell.length_b   1.000
_cell.length_c   1.000
_cell.angle_alpha   90.00
_cell.angle_beta   90.00
_cell.angle_gamma   90.00
#
_symmetry.space_group_name_H-M   'P 1'
#
loop_
_entity.id
_entity.type
_entity.pdbx_description
1 polymer ?
#
loop_
_entity_poly.entity_id
_entity_poly.type
_entity_poly.pdbx_seq_one_letter_code
_entity_poly.pdbx_strand_id
1 'polypeptide(L)'
;MLHRISQGFNRELQDLVLKLKLFSSLETMCALVLMGSVHSVEVLCSLIRSIRSPLVDEIESNGEISKVMALLNSHDLQLQVLALECVFEIGYFRRKEAMDAMVKAMLRASPPIQAQLEPRGLGYRAEELVISAQVFV
;
A
#
# COMPACT_ATOMS: atom_id res chain seq x y z
N MET A 1 22.23 -35.33 -23.27
CA MET A 1 20.90 -34.72 -23.07
C MET A 1 20.78 -34.00 -21.70
N LEU A 2 21.87 -33.44 -21.13
CA LEU A 2 21.87 -32.78 -19.81
C LEU A 2 22.48 -31.37 -19.81
N HIS A 3 22.67 -30.76 -20.98
CA HIS A 3 23.28 -29.42 -21.09
C HIS A 3 22.27 -28.26 -21.23
N ARG A 4 20.95 -28.55 -21.29
CA ARG A 4 19.91 -27.52 -21.44
C ARG A 4 19.18 -27.16 -20.13
N ILE A 5 19.36 -27.94 -19.07
CA ILE A 5 18.69 -27.70 -17.77
C ILE A 5 19.50 -26.72 -16.89
N SER A 6 20.82 -26.60 -17.10
CA SER A 6 21.69 -25.75 -16.28
C SER A 6 21.81 -24.29 -16.76
N GLN A 7 21.23 -23.90 -17.90
CA GLN A 7 21.33 -22.49 -18.35
C GLN A 7 20.46 -21.53 -17.55
N GLY A 8 19.57 -22.04 -16.67
CA GLY A 8 18.55 -21.23 -16.02
C GLY A 8 17.61 -20.64 -17.08
N PHE A 9 16.36 -20.37 -16.70
CA PHE A 9 15.60 -19.42 -17.50
C PHE A 9 16.43 -18.12 -17.54
N ASN A 10 16.74 -17.59 -18.73
CA ASN A 10 17.53 -16.36 -18.88
C ASN A 10 16.96 -15.30 -17.92
N ARG A 11 17.80 -14.73 -17.05
CA ARG A 11 17.39 -13.69 -16.09
C ARG A 11 16.71 -12.52 -16.79
N GLU A 12 17.15 -12.16 -18.00
CA GLU A 12 16.50 -11.13 -18.83
C GLU A 12 15.10 -11.55 -19.26
N LEU A 13 14.89 -12.83 -19.58
CA LEU A 13 13.59 -13.34 -19.99
C LEU A 13 12.64 -13.47 -18.79
N GLN A 14 13.16 -13.86 -17.61
CA GLN A 14 12.39 -13.82 -16.37
C GLN A 14 12.02 -12.38 -16.00
N ASP A 15 12.95 -11.45 -16.09
CA ASP A 15 12.74 -10.02 -15.83
C ASP A 15 11.72 -9.43 -16.81
N LEU A 16 11.81 -9.76 -18.10
CA LEU A 16 10.87 -9.30 -19.11
C LEU A 16 9.46 -9.88 -18.89
N VAL A 17 9.35 -11.16 -18.54
CA VAL A 17 8.06 -11.79 -18.19
C VAL A 17 7.47 -11.19 -16.91
N LEU A 18 8.31 -10.89 -15.92
CA LEU A 18 7.90 -10.19 -14.70
C LEU A 18 7.43 -8.77 -15.01
N LYS A 19 8.18 -8.02 -15.81
CA LYS A 19 7.81 -6.67 -16.28
C LYS A 19 6.50 -6.67 -17.04
N LEU A 20 6.29 -7.59 -17.99
CA LEU A 20 5.03 -7.69 -18.72
C LEU A 20 3.83 -7.99 -17.79
N LYS A 21 4.02 -8.88 -16.81
CA LYS A 21 2.99 -9.14 -15.78
C LYS A 21 2.76 -7.92 -14.89
N LEU A 22 3.81 -7.19 -14.54
CA LEU A 22 3.74 -5.95 -13.78
C LEU A 22 2.99 -4.86 -14.53
N PHE A 23 3.32 -4.62 -15.81
CA PHE A 23 2.62 -3.63 -16.64
C PHE A 23 1.13 -3.96 -16.79
N SER A 24 0.77 -5.22 -17.02
CA SER A 24 -0.64 -5.64 -17.05
C SER A 24 -1.33 -5.46 -15.70
N SER A 25 -0.61 -5.72 -14.60
CA SER A 25 -1.15 -5.46 -13.25
C SER A 25 -1.29 -3.96 -12.97
N LEU A 26 -0.43 -3.10 -13.50
CA LEU A 26 -0.52 -1.64 -13.35
C LEU A 26 -1.79 -1.08 -13.99
N GLU A 27 -2.10 -1.47 -15.22
CA GLU A 27 -3.36 -1.08 -15.87
C GLU A 27 -4.57 -1.54 -15.05
N THR A 28 -4.49 -2.75 -14.50
CA THR A 28 -5.53 -3.30 -13.62
C THR A 28 -5.66 -2.47 -12.35
N MET A 29 -4.55 -2.05 -11.73
CA MET A 29 -4.57 -1.20 -10.53
C MET A 29 -5.18 0.17 -10.79
N CYS A 30 -4.81 0.83 -11.90
CA CYS A 30 -5.42 2.09 -12.30
C CYS A 30 -6.94 1.95 -12.42
N ALA A 31 -7.40 0.88 -13.06
CA ALA A 31 -8.83 0.59 -13.15
C ALA A 31 -9.47 0.36 -11.76
N LEU A 32 -8.81 -0.39 -10.87
CA LEU A 32 -9.29 -0.66 -9.51
C LEU A 32 -9.40 0.61 -8.66
N VAL A 33 -8.43 1.51 -8.74
CA VAL A 33 -8.43 2.80 -8.05
C VAL A 33 -9.51 3.72 -8.61
N LEU A 34 -9.65 3.78 -9.94
CA LEU A 34 -10.68 4.59 -10.61
C LEU A 34 -12.10 4.11 -10.32
N MET A 35 -12.31 2.80 -10.16
CA MET A 35 -13.60 2.26 -9.75
C MET A 35 -14.01 2.74 -8.34
N GLY A 36 -13.04 3.08 -7.48
CA GLY A 36 -13.30 3.74 -6.19
C GLY A 36 -14.24 2.97 -5.25
N SER A 37 -14.29 1.63 -5.39
CA SER A 37 -15.17 0.77 -4.59
C SER A 37 -14.37 0.02 -3.52
N VAL A 38 -15.02 -0.33 -2.42
CA VAL A 38 -14.42 -1.11 -1.33
C VAL A 38 -13.74 -2.38 -1.87
N HIS A 39 -14.48 -3.19 -2.65
CA HIS A 39 -13.96 -4.44 -3.23
C HIS A 39 -12.77 -4.23 -4.17
N SER A 40 -12.77 -3.14 -4.95
CA SER A 40 -11.66 -2.87 -5.87
C SER A 40 -10.38 -2.49 -5.13
N VAL A 41 -10.50 -1.75 -4.03
CA VAL A 41 -9.35 -1.42 -3.17
C VAL A 41 -8.87 -2.64 -2.39
N GLU A 42 -9.74 -3.54 -1.95
CA GLU A 42 -9.34 -4.82 -1.33
C GLU A 42 -8.53 -5.70 -2.29
N VAL A 43 -8.96 -5.78 -3.55
CA VAL A 43 -8.21 -6.49 -4.61
C VAL A 43 -6.86 -5.82 -4.83
N LEU A 44 -6.80 -4.49 -4.83
CA LEU A 44 -5.54 -3.75 -4.94
C LEU A 44 -4.57 -4.09 -3.79
N CYS A 45 -5.01 -4.05 -2.53
CA CYS A 45 -4.20 -4.47 -1.38
C CYS A 45 -3.73 -5.93 -1.53
N SER A 46 -4.62 -6.82 -1.99
CA SER A 46 -4.26 -8.22 -2.23
C SER A 46 -3.17 -8.40 -3.28
N LEU A 47 -3.20 -7.58 -4.35
CA LEU A 47 -2.16 -7.57 -5.39
C LEU A 47 -0.83 -7.04 -4.84
N ILE A 48 -0.85 -5.94 -4.09
CA ILE A 48 0.35 -5.37 -3.46
C ILE A 48 1.00 -6.38 -2.51
N ARG A 49 0.22 -7.05 -1.65
CA ARG A 49 0.74 -8.13 -0.77
C ARG A 49 1.32 -9.31 -1.55
N SER A 50 0.71 -9.67 -2.66
CA SER A 50 1.10 -10.84 -3.45
C SER A 50 2.38 -10.58 -4.24
N ILE A 51 2.49 -9.42 -4.88
CA ILE A 51 3.60 -9.08 -5.78
C ILE A 51 4.74 -8.38 -5.03
N ARG A 52 4.44 -7.61 -3.97
CA ARG A 52 5.40 -6.91 -3.08
C ARG A 52 6.17 -5.80 -3.79
N SER A 53 7.46 -5.59 -3.43
CA SER A 53 8.33 -4.51 -3.92
C SER A 53 8.23 -4.26 -5.43
N PRO A 54 8.31 -5.27 -6.31
CA PRO A 54 8.26 -5.02 -7.75
C PRO A 54 6.99 -4.29 -8.22
N LEU A 55 5.84 -4.55 -7.57
CA LEU A 55 4.61 -3.81 -7.89
C LEU A 55 4.66 -2.39 -7.34
N VAL A 56 5.15 -2.24 -6.11
CA VAL A 56 5.21 -0.94 -5.46
C VAL A 56 6.20 0.00 -6.14
N ASP A 57 7.30 -0.54 -6.66
CA ASP A 57 8.29 0.20 -7.45
C ASP A 57 7.67 0.71 -8.76
N GLU A 58 6.78 -0.08 -9.37
CA GLU A 58 6.03 0.33 -10.57
C GLU A 58 4.93 1.36 -10.24
N ILE A 59 4.22 1.22 -9.11
CA ILE A 59 3.23 2.21 -8.64
C ILE A 59 3.92 3.58 -8.45
N GLU A 60 5.11 3.58 -7.84
CA GLU A 60 5.88 4.80 -7.61
C GLU A 60 6.39 5.40 -8.92
N SER A 61 7.01 4.61 -9.80
CA SER A 61 7.57 5.10 -11.05
C SER A 61 6.52 5.73 -11.97
N ASN A 62 5.26 5.28 -11.87
CA ASN A 62 4.12 5.82 -12.61
C ASN A 62 3.35 6.94 -11.87
N GLY A 63 3.76 7.32 -10.65
CA GLY A 63 3.12 8.38 -9.88
C GLY A 63 1.72 8.04 -9.36
N GLU A 64 1.38 6.75 -9.28
CA GLU A 64 0.05 6.25 -8.93
C GLU A 64 -0.25 6.33 -7.43
N ILE A 65 0.77 6.54 -6.59
CA ILE A 65 0.64 6.71 -5.14
C ILE A 65 -0.36 7.82 -4.82
N SER A 66 -0.30 8.95 -5.53
CA SER A 66 -1.19 10.10 -5.33
C SER A 66 -2.66 9.76 -5.57
N LYS A 67 -2.96 8.82 -6.47
CA LYS A 67 -4.34 8.40 -6.75
C LYS A 67 -4.88 7.52 -5.63
N VAL A 68 -4.04 6.66 -5.05
CA VAL A 68 -4.40 5.89 -3.84
C VAL A 68 -4.62 6.84 -2.65
N MET A 69 -3.75 7.85 -2.49
CA MET A 69 -3.92 8.87 -1.44
C MET A 69 -5.21 9.68 -1.59
N ALA A 70 -5.69 9.91 -2.81
CA ALA A 70 -6.95 10.61 -3.03
C ALA A 70 -8.15 9.87 -2.39
N LEU A 71 -8.10 8.54 -2.32
CA LEU A 71 -9.14 7.71 -1.70
C LEU A 71 -9.26 7.94 -0.17
N LEU A 72 -8.19 8.42 0.50
CA LEU A 72 -8.25 8.78 1.92
C LEU A 72 -9.23 9.93 2.21
N ASN A 73 -9.61 10.69 1.19
CA ASN A 73 -10.57 11.80 1.30
C ASN A 73 -12.00 11.39 0.87
N SER A 74 -12.27 10.10 0.67
CA SER A 74 -13.62 9.62 0.35
C SER A 74 -14.61 9.90 1.48
N HIS A 75 -15.90 10.04 1.20
CA HIS A 75 -16.90 10.14 2.27
C HIS A 75 -17.23 8.79 2.92
N ASP A 76 -16.87 7.70 2.24
CA ASP A 76 -17.01 6.34 2.74
C ASP A 76 -15.85 5.99 3.67
N LEU A 77 -16.14 5.78 4.96
CA LEU A 77 -15.17 5.39 5.97
C LEU A 77 -14.51 4.04 5.69
N GLN A 78 -15.22 3.07 5.12
CA GLN A 78 -14.62 1.78 4.76
C GLN A 78 -13.57 1.96 3.66
N LEU A 79 -13.89 2.80 2.67
CA LEU A 79 -12.95 3.13 1.61
C LEU A 79 -11.74 3.90 2.14
N GLN A 80 -11.92 4.81 3.10
CA GLN A 80 -10.80 5.50 3.76
C GLN A 80 -9.89 4.52 4.51
N VAL A 81 -10.47 3.58 5.28
CA VAL A 81 -9.71 2.58 6.05
C VAL A 81 -8.93 1.65 5.12
N LEU A 82 -9.54 1.20 4.02
CA LEU A 82 -8.87 0.38 3.03
C LEU A 82 -7.80 1.15 2.26
N ALA A 83 -8.04 2.41 1.91
CA ALA A 83 -7.04 3.27 1.31
C ALA A 83 -5.84 3.45 2.25
N LEU A 84 -6.09 3.59 3.56
CA LEU A 84 -5.03 3.65 4.56
C LEU A 84 -4.25 2.34 4.59
N GLU A 85 -4.91 1.19 4.65
CA GLU A 85 -4.28 -0.12 4.58
C GLU A 85 -3.36 -0.25 3.34
N CYS A 86 -3.87 0.16 2.18
CA CYS A 86 -3.13 0.17 0.92
C CYS A 86 -1.88 1.06 0.98
N VAL A 87 -1.99 2.28 1.53
CA VAL A 87 -0.86 3.20 1.71
C VAL A 87 0.18 2.63 2.66
N PHE A 88 -0.25 1.95 3.74
CA PHE A 88 0.65 1.30 4.68
C PHE A 88 1.42 0.13 4.04
N GLU A 89 0.79 -0.66 3.18
CA GLU A 89 1.46 -1.73 2.46
C GLU A 89 2.51 -1.20 1.49
N ILE A 90 2.16 -0.17 0.71
CA ILE A 90 3.07 0.55 -0.18
C ILE A 90 4.28 1.05 0.64
N GLY A 91 4.02 1.75 1.75
CA GLY A 91 5.07 2.23 2.65
C GLY A 91 5.93 1.10 3.22
N TYR A 92 5.33 -0.03 3.59
CA TYR A 92 6.04 -1.16 4.20
C TYR A 92 6.98 -1.85 3.21
N PHE A 93 6.58 -2.03 1.96
CA PHE A 93 7.47 -2.62 0.95
C PHE A 93 8.58 -1.66 0.51
N ARG A 94 8.38 -0.34 0.61
CA ARG A 94 9.40 0.68 0.27
C ARG A 94 10.38 0.96 1.41
N ARG A 95 9.89 1.19 2.62
CA ARG A 95 10.69 1.54 3.82
C ARG A 95 10.21 0.77 5.05
N LYS A 96 10.35 -0.55 5.00
CA LYS A 96 9.92 -1.49 6.05
C LYS A 96 10.33 -1.05 7.46
N GLU A 97 11.60 -0.73 7.68
CA GLU A 97 12.13 -0.40 9.00
C GLU A 97 11.51 0.88 9.59
N ALA A 98 11.33 1.90 8.75
CA ALA A 98 10.68 3.15 9.15
C ALA A 98 9.21 2.92 9.49
N MET A 99 8.51 2.12 8.69
CA MET A 99 7.11 1.75 8.93
C MET A 99 6.94 0.92 10.21
N ASP A 100 7.82 -0.06 10.44
CA ASP A 100 7.81 -0.87 11.66
C ASP A 100 8.03 -0.01 12.92
N ALA A 101 8.95 0.97 12.85
CA ALA A 101 9.18 1.92 13.93
C ALA A 101 7.94 2.81 14.18
N MET A 102 7.30 3.27 13.11
CA MET A 102 6.10 4.11 13.17
C MET A 102 4.90 3.36 13.76
N VAL A 103 4.63 2.14 13.31
CA VAL A 103 3.55 1.29 13.85
C VAL A 103 3.80 0.97 15.32
N LYS A 104 5.05 0.64 15.70
CA LYS A 104 5.43 0.46 17.11
C LYS A 104 5.20 1.72 17.93
N ALA A 105 5.49 2.90 17.39
CA ALA A 105 5.23 4.17 18.06
C ALA A 105 3.72 4.42 18.24
N MET A 106 2.90 4.17 17.22
CA MET A 106 1.43 4.26 17.31
C MET A 106 0.85 3.32 18.38
N LEU A 107 1.31 2.07 18.43
CA LEU A 107 0.87 1.11 19.45
C LEU A 107 1.25 1.55 20.87
N ARG A 108 2.39 2.22 21.05
CA ARG A 108 2.80 2.79 22.34
C ARG A 108 2.01 4.05 22.71
N ALA A 109 1.54 4.79 21.71
CA ALA A 109 0.76 6.02 21.90
C ALA A 109 -0.73 5.75 22.19
N SER A 110 -1.24 4.55 21.91
CA SER A 110 -2.56 4.12 22.37
C SER A 110 -2.50 3.84 23.88
N PRO A 111 -3.13 4.65 24.74
CA PRO A 111 -3.22 4.32 26.16
C PRO A 111 -4.07 3.05 26.32
N PRO A 112 -3.83 2.22 27.35
CA PRO A 112 -4.78 1.15 27.67
C PRO A 112 -6.17 1.75 27.86
N ILE A 113 -7.17 1.14 27.21
CA ILE A 113 -8.60 1.51 27.17
C ILE A 113 -9.24 1.68 28.57
N GLN A 114 -8.50 1.43 29.65
CA GLN A 114 -8.95 1.61 31.04
C GLN A 114 -8.73 3.00 31.65
N ALA A 115 -8.12 3.96 30.95
CA ALA A 115 -7.86 5.30 31.52
C ALA A 115 -8.73 6.46 30.97
N GLN A 116 -9.75 6.19 30.15
CA GLN A 116 -10.58 7.24 29.52
C GLN A 116 -12.08 6.97 29.65
N LEU A 117 -12.56 6.84 30.88
CA LEU A 117 -13.94 7.21 31.24
C LEU A 117 -13.90 8.61 31.86
N GLU A 118 -13.80 9.64 31.02
CA GLU A 118 -14.30 10.99 31.29
C GLU A 118 -14.41 11.74 29.95
N PRO A 119 -15.49 12.52 29.71
CA PRO A 119 -15.92 12.88 28.37
C PRO A 119 -15.16 14.13 27.90
N ARG A 120 -14.16 13.94 27.06
CA ARG A 120 -13.64 15.01 26.21
C ARG A 120 -13.71 14.56 24.77
N GLY A 121 -14.80 14.95 24.13
CA GLY A 121 -14.90 14.91 22.69
C GLY A 121 -13.78 15.75 22.11
N LEU A 122 -12.93 15.13 21.30
CA LEU A 122 -12.09 15.74 20.30
C LEU A 122 -11.70 14.60 19.37
N GLY A 123 -12.22 14.66 18.14
CA GLY A 123 -11.97 13.68 17.11
C GLY A 123 -10.48 13.55 16.84
N TYR A 124 -10.03 12.31 16.74
CA TYR A 124 -8.77 11.97 16.09
C TYR A 124 -8.85 12.54 14.67
N ARG A 125 -8.26 13.72 14.45
CA ARG A 125 -8.29 14.40 13.15
C ARG A 125 -7.47 13.54 12.19
N ALA A 126 -8.12 13.05 11.14
CA ALA A 126 -7.50 12.43 9.98
C ALA A 126 -6.30 13.24 9.42
N GLU A 127 -6.22 14.53 9.76
CA GLU A 127 -5.16 15.46 9.41
C GLU A 127 -3.76 15.06 9.94
N GLU A 128 -3.63 14.44 11.12
CA GLU A 128 -2.32 13.97 11.61
C GLU A 128 -1.81 12.74 10.84
N LEU A 129 -2.72 11.89 10.36
CA LEU A 129 -2.40 10.75 9.48
C LEU A 129 -2.01 11.22 8.07
N VAL A 130 -2.67 12.27 7.55
CA VAL A 130 -2.32 12.89 6.25
C VAL A 130 -0.94 13.54 6.30
N ILE A 131 -0.59 14.20 7.41
CA ILE A 131 0.75 14.80 7.60
C ILE A 131 1.82 13.71 7.69
N SER A 132 1.56 12.58 8.38
CA SER A 132 2.50 11.44 8.37
C SER A 132 2.64 10.82 6.99
N ALA A 133 1.55 10.69 6.22
CA ALA A 133 1.60 10.17 4.85
C ALA A 133 2.41 11.07 3.90
N GLN A 134 2.42 12.39 4.12
CA GLN A 134 3.25 13.34 3.37
C GLN A 134 4.76 13.18 3.61
N VAL A 135 5.18 12.51 4.69
CA VAL A 135 6.60 12.19 4.95
C VAL A 135 7.09 10.99 4.11
N PHE A 136 6.19 10.28 3.44
CA PHE A 136 6.53 9.10 2.63
C PHE A 136 6.74 9.37 1.14
N VAL A 137 6.52 10.60 0.67
CA VAL A 137 6.83 11.06 -0.70
C VAL A 137 8.14 11.84 -0.70
#